data_AF-A0A9E0L279-F1
#
_entry.id   AF-A0A9E0L279-F1
#
_cell.length_a   1.000
_cell.length_b   1.000
_cell.length_c   1.000
_cell.angle_alpha   90.00
_cell.angle_beta   90.00
_cell.angle_gamma   90.00
#
_symmetry.space_group_name_H-M   'P 1'
#
loop_
_entity.id
_entity.type
_entity.pdbx_description
1 polymer ?
#
loop_
_entity_poly.entity_id
_entity_poly.type
_entity_poly.pdbx_seq_one_letter_code
_entity_poly.pdbx_strand_id
1 'polypeptide(L)'
;IKQKLVAEALRIFYDMRKVPGLKKKPSTSELLDWLKLLMVEDIDAAALAEKDPTKLIPPLHGALLKNEQDVHLFERLAFLARREGAGSRPGQ
;
A
#
# COMPACT_ATOMS: atom_id res chain seq x y z
N ILE A 1 8.47 11.53 -16.75
CA ILE A 1 8.04 10.74 -15.57
C ILE A 1 6.91 11.50 -14.88
N LYS A 2 5.77 10.85 -14.61
CA LYS A 2 4.61 11.46 -13.91
C LYS A 2 5.02 11.80 -12.47
N GLN A 3 5.42 13.04 -12.17
CA GLN A 3 5.99 13.42 -10.86
C GLN A 3 5.05 13.12 -9.68
N LYS A 4 3.75 13.32 -9.85
CA LYS A 4 2.74 13.02 -8.83
C LYS A 4 2.68 11.52 -8.48
N LEU A 5 2.84 10.65 -9.49
CA LEU A 5 2.83 9.20 -9.28
C LEU A 5 4.02 8.76 -8.43
N VAL A 6 5.20 9.29 -8.74
CA VAL A 6 6.42 8.99 -7.98
C VAL A 6 6.31 9.48 -6.54
N ALA A 7 5.76 10.68 -6.32
CA ALA A 7 5.58 11.22 -4.98
C ALA A 7 4.65 10.34 -4.12
N GLU A 8 3.50 9.93 -4.67
CA GLU A 8 2.57 9.03 -3.97
C GLU A 8 3.16 7.63 -3.73
N ALA A 9 3.85 7.08 -4.73
CA ALA A 9 4.53 5.80 -4.59
C ALA A 9 5.61 5.84 -3.49
N LEU A 10 6.41 6.92 -3.41
CA LEU A 10 7.40 7.10 -2.36
C LEU A 10 6.76 7.21 -0.98
N ARG A 11 5.65 7.95 -0.85
CA ARG A 11 4.90 8.04 0.40
C ARG A 11 4.48 6.66 0.89
N ILE A 12 3.81 5.88 0.04
CA ILE A 12 3.36 4.51 0.35
C ILE A 12 4.55 3.62 0.71
N PHE A 13 5.62 3.66 -0.08
CA PHE A 13 6.83 2.87 0.15
C PHE A 13 7.44 3.13 1.53
N TYR A 14 7.56 4.39 1.95
CA TYR A 14 8.08 4.72 3.26
C TYR A 14 7.12 4.36 4.40
N ASP A 15 5.81 4.51 4.20
CA ASP A 15 4.82 4.12 5.21
C ASP A 15 4.80 2.60 5.44
N MET A 16 4.90 1.80 4.38
CA MET A 16 5.03 0.34 4.50
C MET A 16 6.24 -0.08 5.34
N ARG A 17 7.38 0.62 5.19
CA ARG A 17 8.61 0.32 5.95
C ARG A 17 8.52 0.66 7.45
N LYS A 18 7.50 1.42 7.85
CA LYS A 18 7.21 1.75 9.25
C LYS A 18 6.29 0.72 9.92
N VAL A 19 5.67 -0.19 9.15
CA VAL A 19 4.74 -1.20 9.69
C VAL A 19 5.49 -2.12 10.67
N PRO A 20 5.06 -2.16 11.95
CA PRO A 20 5.64 -3.07 12.94
C PRO A 20 5.37 -4.54 12.57
N GLY A 21 6.36 -5.41 12.81
CA GLY A 21 6.23 -6.84 12.51
C GLY A 21 6.52 -7.25 11.06
N LEU A 22 6.79 -6.29 10.17
CA LEU A 22 7.24 -6.58 8.82
C LEU A 22 8.62 -7.26 8.84
N LYS A 23 8.71 -8.48 8.32
CA LYS A 23 9.97 -9.26 8.40
C LYS A 23 11.03 -8.73 7.44
N LYS A 24 10.64 -8.42 6.20
CA LYS A 24 11.53 -7.82 5.20
C LYS A 24 10.96 -6.48 4.75
N LYS A 25 11.74 -5.42 4.94
CA LYS A 25 11.40 -4.09 4.43
C LYS A 25 11.63 -4.05 2.91
N PRO A 26 10.69 -3.50 2.12
CA PRO A 26 10.90 -3.33 0.69
C PRO A 26 12.13 -2.43 0.43
N SER A 27 12.95 -2.84 -0.52
CA SER A 27 14.20 -2.23 -0.97
C SER A 27 13.95 -1.21 -2.08
N THR A 28 14.98 -0.42 -2.40
CA THR A 28 14.92 0.51 -3.53
C THR A 28 14.68 -0.21 -4.85
N SER A 29 15.25 -1.41 -5.05
CA SER A 29 15.00 -2.21 -6.26
C SER A 29 13.52 -2.62 -6.38
N GLU A 30 12.91 -3.06 -5.28
CA GLU A 30 11.49 -3.41 -5.23
C GLU A 30 10.59 -2.18 -5.51
N LEU A 31 10.97 -0.99 -5.03
CA LEU A 31 10.28 0.27 -5.39
C LEU A 31 10.39 0.56 -6.90
N LEU A 32 11.58 0.41 -7.48
CA LEU A 32 11.79 0.68 -8.91
C LEU A 32 10.99 -0.28 -9.78
N ASP A 33 10.94 -1.57 -9.42
CA ASP A 33 10.14 -2.55 -10.15
C ASP A 33 8.64 -2.27 -10.01
N TRP A 34 8.19 -1.85 -8.83
CA TRP A 34 6.82 -1.44 -8.61
C TRP A 34 6.45 -0.21 -9.46
N LEU A 35 7.31 0.81 -9.51
CA LEU A 35 7.11 2.00 -10.36
C LEU A 35 7.01 1.64 -11.85
N LYS A 36 7.84 0.71 -12.34
CA LYS A 36 7.75 0.23 -13.73
C LYS A 36 6.40 -0.40 -13.99
N LEU A 37 5.92 -1.28 -13.09
CA LEU A 37 4.63 -1.94 -13.24
C LEU A 37 3.47 -0.94 -13.23
N LEU A 38 3.47 0.02 -12.31
CA LEU A 38 2.46 1.10 -12.28
C LEU A 38 2.41 1.88 -13.59
N MET A 39 3.57 2.12 -14.21
CA MET A 39 3.64 2.81 -15.51
C MET A 39 3.18 1.95 -16.69
N VAL A 40 3.47 0.64 -16.65
CA VAL A 40 3.06 -0.32 -17.70
C VAL A 40 1.55 -0.52 -17.69
N GLU A 41 0.95 -0.61 -16.51
CA GLU A 41 -0.50 -0.79 -16.32
C GLU A 41 -1.29 0.54 -16.38
N ASP A 42 -0.63 1.64 -16.74
CA ASP A 42 -1.16 3.02 -16.74
C ASP A 42 -1.93 3.41 -15.46
N ILE A 43 -1.41 2.98 -14.30
CA ILE A 43 -1.99 3.31 -13.00
C ILE A 43 -1.57 4.73 -12.62
N ASP A 44 -2.56 5.60 -12.46
CA ASP A 44 -2.36 7.00 -12.10
C ASP A 44 -2.19 7.24 -10.59
N ALA A 45 -1.59 8.38 -10.26
CA ALA A 45 -1.38 8.81 -8.88
C ALA A 45 -2.68 8.89 -8.07
N ALA A 46 -3.81 9.21 -8.70
CA ALA A 46 -5.11 9.25 -8.05
C ALA A 46 -5.54 7.87 -7.51
N ALA A 47 -5.20 6.80 -8.22
CA ALA A 47 -5.48 5.42 -7.78
C ALA A 47 -4.60 5.02 -6.58
N LEU A 48 -3.41 5.62 -6.42
CA LEU A 48 -2.54 5.44 -5.25
C LEU A 48 -2.93 6.36 -4.08
N ALA A 49 -3.44 7.55 -4.39
CA ALA A 49 -3.79 8.58 -3.41
C ALA A 49 -5.10 8.28 -2.68
N GLU A 50 -5.83 7.22 -3.06
CA GLU A 50 -7.06 6.79 -2.40
C GLU A 50 -6.74 6.44 -0.94
N LYS A 51 -7.02 7.40 -0.04
CA LYS A 51 -6.78 7.33 1.40
C LYS A 51 -7.81 6.46 2.11
N ASP A 52 -8.25 5.39 1.45
CA ASP A 52 -9.13 4.46 2.09
C ASP A 52 -8.30 3.61 3.05
N PRO A 53 -8.45 3.76 4.39
CA PRO A 53 -7.77 2.90 5.36
C PRO A 53 -8.16 1.42 5.19
N THR A 54 -9.18 1.11 4.39
CA THR A 54 -9.56 -0.24 4.02
C THR A 54 -8.72 -0.84 2.88
N LYS A 55 -7.92 -0.02 2.18
CA LYS A 55 -7.00 -0.38 1.09
C LYS A 55 -5.53 -0.18 1.51
N LEU A 56 -5.15 -0.74 2.66
CA LEU A 56 -3.74 -0.73 3.13
C LEU A 56 -2.77 -1.48 2.20
N ILE A 57 -3.28 -2.28 1.27
CA ILE A 57 -2.49 -3.02 0.29
C ILE A 57 -2.52 -2.24 -1.03
N PRO A 58 -1.38 -1.68 -1.49
CA PRO A 58 -1.34 -0.98 -2.76
C PRO A 58 -1.53 -1.94 -3.95
N PRO A 59 -1.98 -1.43 -5.12
CA PRO A 59 -2.04 -2.23 -6.34
C PRO A 59 -0.64 -2.75 -6.69
N LEU A 60 -0.55 -3.98 -7.21
CA LEU A 60 0.71 -4.61 -7.59
C LEU A 60 1.73 -4.72 -6.43
N HIS A 61 1.25 -4.82 -5.18
CA HIS A 61 2.08 -4.94 -3.98
C HIS A 61 3.06 -6.12 -4.00
N GLY A 62 2.85 -7.15 -4.82
CA GLY A 62 3.79 -8.26 -5.01
C GLY A 62 5.17 -7.82 -5.54
N ALA A 63 5.28 -6.59 -6.07
CA ALA A 63 6.58 -5.98 -6.36
C ALA A 63 7.30 -5.52 -5.08
N LEU A 64 6.56 -5.07 -4.07
CA LEU A 64 7.06 -4.55 -2.79
C LEU A 64 7.21 -5.66 -1.74
N LEU A 65 6.24 -6.56 -1.65
CA LEU A 65 6.16 -7.65 -0.68
C LEU A 65 6.40 -8.97 -1.41
N LYS A 66 7.55 -9.60 -1.15
CA LYS A 66 7.94 -10.88 -1.75
C LYS A 66 7.63 -12.09 -0.87
N ASN A 67 7.06 -11.87 0.32
CA ASN A 67 6.75 -12.91 1.30
C ASN A 67 5.26 -12.91 1.63
N GLU A 68 4.63 -14.07 1.52
CA GLU A 68 3.21 -14.28 1.82
C GLU A 68 2.85 -13.89 3.26
N GLN A 69 3.75 -14.09 4.22
CA GLN A 69 3.51 -13.72 5.61
C GLN A 69 3.36 -12.20 5.80
N ASP A 70 4.18 -11.43 5.06
CA ASP A 70 4.10 -9.98 5.09
C ASP A 70 2.81 -9.52 4.39
N VAL A 71 2.38 -10.19 3.32
CA VAL A 71 1.07 -9.93 2.68
C VAL A 71 -0.08 -10.17 3.67
N HIS A 72 -0.10 -11.32 4.35
CA HIS A 72 -1.12 -11.64 5.35
C HIS A 72 -1.15 -10.66 6.53
N LEU A 73 0.00 -10.13 6.95
CA LEU A 73 0.06 -9.07 7.97
C LEU A 73 -0.72 -7.83 7.50
N PHE A 74 -0.47 -7.36 6.28
CA PHE A 74 -1.18 -6.22 5.71
C PHE A 74 -2.68 -6.50 5.52
N GLU A 75 -3.06 -7.71 5.08
CA GLU A 75 -4.48 -8.12 4.95
C GLU A 75 -5.20 -8.06 6.30
N ARG A 76 -4.55 -8.56 7.37
CA ARG A 76 -5.09 -8.50 8.73
C ARG A 76 -5.26 -7.07 9.22
N LEU A 77 -4.26 -6.21 8.98
CA LEU A 77 -4.34 -4.78 9.34
C LEU A 77 -5.47 -4.09 8.58
N ALA A 78 -5.64 -4.37 7.28
CA ALA A 78 -6.71 -3.83 6.46
C ALA A 78 -8.08 -4.27 6.97
N PHE A 79 -8.21 -5.53 7.37
CA PHE A 79 -9.44 -6.08 7.96
C PHE A 79 -9.80 -5.40 9.29
N LEU A 80 -8.83 -5.16 10.16
CA LEU A 80 -9.07 -4.47 11.44
C LEU A 80 -9.52 -3.02 11.22
N ALA A 81 -8.84 -2.30 10.32
CA ALA A 81 -9.19 -0.92 9.96
C ALA A 81 -10.62 -0.81 9.37
N ARG A 82 -11.04 -1.79 8.55
CA ARG A 82 -12.43 -1.88 8.04
C ARG A 82 -13.46 -1.98 9.15
N ARG A 83 -13.18 -2.76 10.19
CA ARG A 83 -14.12 -3.01 11.29
C ARG A 83 -14.28 -1.77 12.18
N GLU A 84 -13.20 -1.04 12.42
CA GLU A 84 -13.22 0.21 13.18
C GLU A 84 -13.96 1.33 12.42
N GLY A 85 -13.76 1.44 11.11
CA GLY A 85 -14.50 2.39 10.26
C GLY A 85 -16.00 2.08 10.17
N ALA A 86 -16.39 0.80 10.21
CA ALA A 86 -17.80 0.38 10.19
C ALA A 86 -18.54 0.56 11.53
N GLY A 87 -17.81 0.67 12.65
CA GLY A 87 -18.37 0.84 13.99
C GLY A 87 -18.74 2.28 14.37
N SER A 88 -18.33 3.27 13.57
CA SER A 88 -18.62 4.69 13.80
C SER A 88 -19.85 5.13 12.97
N ARG A 89 -21.03 4.57 13.25
CA ARG A 89 -22.30 5.12 12.76
C ARG A 89 -22.94 5.95 13.88
N PRO A 90 -23.15 7.27 13.71
CA PRO A 90 -23.98 8.03 14.64
C PRO A 90 -25.45 7.72 14.34
N GLY A 91 -26.18 7.16 15.32
CA GLY A 91 -27.58 6.80 15.11
C GLY A 91 -28.25 5.94 16.20
N GLN A 92 -27.86 6.09 17.47
CA GLN A 92 -28.77 5.84 18.60
C GLN A 92 -29.01 7.14 19.33
#